data_AF-S9RCX3-F1
#
_entry.id   AF-S9RCX3-F1
#
_cell.length_a   1.000
_cell.length_b   1.000
_cell.length_c   1.000
_cell.angle_alpha   90.00
_cell.angle_beta   90.00
_cell.angle_gamma   90.00
#
_symmetry.space_group_name_H-M   'P 1'
#
loop_
_entity.id
_entity.type
_entity.pdbx_description
1 polymer ?
#
loop_
_entity_poly.entity_id
_entity_poly.type
_entity_poly.pdbx_seq_one_letter_code
_entity_poly.pdbx_strand_id
1 'polypeptide(L)'
;MSSRTWPLAYRSPLGYAYKLYLEGNLASSLHILKTYFQEGYPKEEDFDSACNLYLQVSSELNNSWQETVEWLNLVHNGTIPNSLLHELIIIYSSKKTWESSKQVAEFLSLVISSKNEVFIDSRGYQVEEQLVKLACEWNLFALAKSLLVSPKRKKEEELLNYISEKDLQNKLKQSLSPDMLPRNDATNKGDTFTLKGFTNIITKLFSQLSAKIGLLRNIPTWFPRYYNLLFIFFALVTILFKIKGVFFET
;
A
#
# COMPACT_ATOMS: atom_id res chain seq x y z
N MET A 1 5.77 -8.02 -39.80
CA MET A 1 5.75 -6.55 -39.89
C MET A 1 6.66 -6.03 -38.78
N SER A 2 7.85 -5.56 -39.15
CA SER A 2 8.84 -4.99 -38.23
C SER A 2 8.51 -3.52 -37.97
N SER A 3 8.14 -3.18 -36.74
CA SER A 3 8.06 -1.78 -36.31
C SER A 3 9.47 -1.20 -36.32
N ARG A 4 9.65 -0.10 -37.07
CA ARG A 4 10.90 0.65 -37.14
C ARG A 4 11.15 1.33 -35.79
N THR A 5 11.92 0.70 -34.91
CA THR A 5 12.68 1.42 -33.89
C THR A 5 13.84 2.09 -34.61
N TRP A 6 13.81 3.42 -34.71
CA TRP A 6 14.96 4.16 -35.19
C TRP A 6 16.13 3.87 -34.24
N PRO A 7 17.34 3.55 -34.72
CA PRO A 7 18.46 3.35 -33.83
C PRO A 7 18.77 4.71 -33.20
N LEU A 8 18.53 4.85 -31.89
CA LEU A 8 19.20 5.87 -31.09
C LEU A 8 20.67 5.82 -31.49
N ALA A 9 21.20 6.93 -32.00
CA ALA A 9 22.58 6.95 -32.46
C ALA A 9 23.47 6.64 -31.24
N TYR A 10 24.02 5.42 -31.16
CA TYR A 10 24.87 4.95 -30.06
C TYR A 10 26.15 5.79 -29.84
N ARG A 11 26.33 6.87 -30.62
CA ARG A 11 27.40 7.85 -30.50
C ARG A 11 27.03 9.04 -29.62
N SER A 12 25.75 9.26 -29.28
CA SER A 12 25.36 10.25 -28.28
C SER A 12 25.56 9.69 -26.86
N PRO A 13 25.80 10.53 -25.84
CA PRO A 13 25.91 10.07 -24.45
C PRO A 13 24.68 9.26 -24.00
N LEU A 14 23.46 9.68 -24.37
CA LEU A 14 22.25 8.92 -24.09
C LEU A 14 22.23 7.57 -24.82
N GLY A 15 22.54 7.56 -26.12
CA GLY A 15 22.59 6.33 -26.91
C GLY A 15 23.60 5.33 -26.31
N TYR A 16 24.74 5.81 -25.84
CA TYR A 16 25.75 4.99 -25.19
C TYR A 16 25.28 4.47 -23.82
N ALA A 17 24.65 5.30 -22.99
CA ALA A 17 24.05 4.86 -21.73
C ALA A 17 22.98 3.77 -21.97
N TYR A 18 22.13 3.95 -22.98
CA TYR A 18 21.10 2.98 -23.34
C TYR A 18 21.71 1.65 -23.80
N LYS A 19 22.80 1.69 -24.58
CA LYS A 19 23.56 0.48 -24.95
C LYS A 19 24.06 -0.26 -23.70
N LEU A 20 24.71 0.45 -22.77
CA LEU A 20 25.24 -0.14 -21.54
C LEU A 20 24.13 -0.76 -20.67
N TYR A 21 22.96 -0.12 -20.64
CA TYR A 21 21.77 -0.67 -19.98
C TYR A 21 21.33 -1.99 -20.62
N LEU A 22 21.22 -2.06 -21.94
CA LEU A 22 20.85 -3.30 -22.65
C LEU A 22 21.90 -4.42 -22.49
N GLU A 23 23.17 -4.06 -22.30
CA GLU A 23 24.27 -5.00 -22.01
C GLU A 23 24.29 -5.46 -20.53
N GLY A 24 23.38 -4.95 -19.69
CA GLY A 24 23.31 -5.26 -18.26
C GLY A 24 24.37 -4.54 -17.43
N ASN A 25 25.15 -3.64 -18.02
CA ASN A 25 26.14 -2.83 -17.30
C ASN A 25 25.47 -1.57 -16.70
N LEU A 26 24.60 -1.81 -15.73
CA LEU A 26 23.77 -0.79 -15.09
C LEU A 26 24.61 0.31 -14.40
N ALA A 27 25.70 -0.06 -13.73
CA ALA A 27 26.55 0.89 -13.02
C ALA A 27 27.25 1.87 -13.98
N SER A 28 27.79 1.37 -15.11
CA SER A 28 28.36 2.26 -16.13
C SER A 28 27.29 3.08 -16.83
N SER A 29 26.12 2.50 -17.12
CA SER A 29 24.98 3.26 -17.67
C SER A 29 24.60 4.44 -16.76
N LEU A 30 24.46 4.20 -15.45
CA LEU A 30 24.16 5.22 -14.46
C LEU A 30 25.23 6.31 -14.41
N HIS A 31 26.50 5.92 -14.49
CA HIS A 31 27.62 6.87 -14.49
C HIS A 31 27.55 7.82 -15.69
N ILE A 32 27.36 7.28 -16.91
CA ILE A 32 27.22 8.08 -18.12
C ILE A 32 26.04 9.06 -18.02
N LEU A 33 24.90 8.60 -17.49
CA LEU A 33 23.72 9.46 -17.29
C LEU A 33 24.00 10.60 -16.31
N LYS A 34 24.65 10.32 -15.17
CA LYS A 34 25.01 11.36 -14.20
C LYS A 34 25.96 12.39 -14.81
N THR A 35 26.97 11.95 -15.57
CA THR A 35 27.88 12.85 -16.29
C THR A 35 27.14 13.70 -17.31
N TYR A 36 26.24 13.10 -18.09
CA TYR A 36 25.41 13.81 -19.07
C TYR A 36 24.60 14.95 -18.43
N PHE A 37 24.01 14.73 -17.24
CA PHE A 37 23.29 15.79 -16.54
C PHE A 37 24.20 16.88 -15.98
N GLN A 38 25.39 16.52 -15.48
CA GLN A 38 26.35 17.47 -14.91
C GLN A 38 26.99 18.39 -15.95
N GLU A 39 27.25 17.88 -17.14
CA GLU A 39 27.87 18.65 -18.23
C GLU A 39 26.92 19.69 -18.85
N GLY A 40 25.67 19.75 -18.40
CA GLY A 40 24.76 20.81 -18.82
C GLY A 40 24.39 20.67 -20.30
N TYR A 41 24.00 19.46 -20.71
CA TYR A 41 23.32 19.21 -22.00
C TYR A 41 21.77 19.28 -21.94
N PRO A 42 21.08 20.15 -21.16
CA PRO A 42 19.61 20.21 -21.14
C PRO A 42 19.02 20.86 -22.41
N LYS A 43 19.80 20.98 -23.50
CA LYS A 43 19.38 21.55 -24.78
C LYS A 43 19.05 20.49 -25.83
N GLU A 44 19.28 19.22 -25.54
CA GLU A 44 18.91 18.13 -26.45
C GLU A 44 17.44 17.73 -26.25
N GLU A 45 16.75 17.41 -27.35
CA GLU A 45 15.37 16.88 -27.36
C GLU A 45 15.21 15.59 -26.51
N ASP A 46 16.33 14.99 -26.11
CA ASP A 46 16.47 13.71 -25.44
C ASP A 46 16.58 13.79 -23.90
N PHE A 47 16.49 14.98 -23.30
CA PHE A 47 16.68 15.14 -21.84
C PHE A 47 15.68 14.34 -20.99
N ASP A 48 14.39 14.39 -21.33
CA ASP A 48 13.36 13.61 -20.63
C ASP A 48 13.56 12.09 -20.82
N SER A 49 14.03 11.67 -21.99
CA SER A 49 14.40 10.28 -22.26
C SER A 49 15.57 9.83 -21.39
N ALA A 50 16.56 10.69 -21.19
CA ALA A 50 17.69 10.43 -20.28
C ALA A 50 17.22 10.33 -18.82
N CYS A 51 16.32 11.20 -18.37
CA CYS A 51 15.74 11.13 -17.02
C CYS A 51 14.93 9.83 -16.81
N ASN A 52 14.15 9.40 -17.81
CA ASN A 52 13.43 8.12 -17.75
C ASN A 52 14.37 6.92 -17.69
N LEU A 53 15.43 6.90 -18.50
CA LEU A 53 16.44 5.84 -18.42
C LEU A 53 17.16 5.85 -17.08
N TYR A 54 17.46 7.03 -16.53
CA TYR A 54 18.05 7.17 -15.20
C TYR A 54 17.14 6.58 -14.10
N LEU A 55 15.83 6.82 -14.16
CA LEU A 55 14.86 6.24 -13.24
C LEU A 55 14.88 4.70 -13.29
N GLN A 56 14.87 4.12 -14.50
CA GLN A 56 14.92 2.67 -14.69
C GLN A 56 16.21 2.07 -14.13
N VAL A 57 17.37 2.59 -14.56
CA VAL A 57 18.69 2.09 -14.14
C VAL A 57 18.89 2.23 -12.63
N SER A 58 18.48 3.38 -12.05
CA SER A 58 18.59 3.63 -10.61
C SER A 58 17.72 2.65 -9.82
N SER A 59 16.49 2.43 -10.28
CA SER A 59 15.62 1.43 -9.69
C SER A 59 16.24 0.06 -9.78
N GLU A 60 16.68 -0.41 -10.95
CA GLU A 60 17.28 -1.76 -11.09
C GLU A 60 18.53 -1.99 -10.22
N LEU A 61 19.32 -0.94 -9.98
CA LEU A 61 20.45 -0.96 -9.05
C LEU A 61 20.06 -0.98 -7.57
N ASN A 62 18.76 -0.90 -7.25
CA ASN A 62 18.22 -0.76 -5.90
C ASN A 62 18.64 0.54 -5.20
N ASN A 63 18.84 1.62 -5.96
CA ASN A 63 18.96 2.94 -5.35
C ASN A 63 17.66 3.26 -4.61
N SER A 64 17.77 4.01 -3.51
CA SER A 64 16.57 4.45 -2.79
C SER A 64 15.78 5.45 -3.65
N TRP A 65 14.45 5.45 -3.49
CA TRP A 65 13.61 6.45 -4.16
C TRP A 65 13.97 7.87 -3.67
N GLN A 66 14.42 8.02 -2.41
CA GLN A 66 14.87 9.30 -1.87
C GLN A 66 16.12 9.81 -2.59
N GLU A 67 17.17 9.00 -2.74
CA GLU A 67 18.36 9.38 -3.50
C GLU A 67 18.03 9.74 -4.95
N THR A 68 17.08 9.02 -5.54
CA THR A 68 16.62 9.27 -6.91
C THR A 68 15.89 10.63 -7.00
N VAL A 69 15.02 10.95 -6.03
CA VAL A 69 14.34 12.25 -5.95
C VAL A 69 15.33 13.38 -5.69
N GLU A 70 16.28 13.20 -4.77
CA GLU A 70 17.34 14.18 -4.49
C GLU A 70 18.13 14.51 -5.76
N TRP A 71 18.53 13.47 -6.50
CA TRP A 71 19.25 13.67 -7.76
C TRP A 71 18.40 14.38 -8.82
N LEU A 72 17.14 13.96 -9.02
CA LEU A 72 16.26 14.62 -9.98
C LEU A 72 15.98 16.08 -9.62
N ASN A 73 15.89 16.40 -8.32
CA ASN A 73 15.79 17.78 -7.86
C ASN A 73 17.04 18.58 -8.24
N LEU A 74 18.25 18.02 -8.11
CA LEU A 74 19.47 18.70 -8.57
C LEU A 74 19.45 18.93 -10.08
N VAL A 75 19.03 17.93 -10.86
CA VAL A 75 18.98 17.99 -12.33
C VAL A 75 17.96 19.01 -12.83
N HIS A 76 16.82 19.17 -12.13
CA HIS A 76 15.76 20.09 -12.52
C HIS A 76 15.69 21.38 -11.67
N ASN A 77 16.79 21.78 -11.01
CA ASN A 77 16.87 23.00 -10.20
C ASN A 77 15.73 23.12 -9.15
N GLY A 78 15.36 22.02 -8.53
CA GLY A 78 14.40 21.93 -7.43
C GLY A 78 12.96 21.65 -7.84
N THR A 79 12.62 21.58 -9.14
CA THR A 79 11.24 21.26 -9.58
C THR A 79 11.23 20.09 -10.56
N ILE A 80 10.91 18.89 -10.07
CA ILE A 80 10.78 17.69 -10.92
C ILE A 80 9.52 17.81 -11.79
N PRO A 81 9.62 17.61 -13.12
CA PRO A 81 8.46 17.57 -14.00
C PRO A 81 7.45 16.48 -13.59
N ASN A 82 6.16 16.81 -13.70
CA ASN A 82 5.07 15.92 -13.33
C ASN A 82 5.09 14.55 -14.05
N SER A 83 5.51 14.54 -15.32
CA SER A 83 5.68 13.31 -16.10
C SER A 83 6.72 12.36 -15.49
N LEU A 84 7.85 12.90 -15.05
CA LEU A 84 8.91 12.12 -14.40
C LEU A 84 8.52 11.68 -12.99
N LEU A 85 7.79 12.52 -12.25
CA LEU A 85 7.28 12.16 -10.93
C LEU A 85 6.29 10.99 -11.01
N HIS A 86 5.43 10.97 -12.04
CA HIS A 86 4.53 9.86 -12.31
C HIS A 86 5.29 8.55 -12.58
N GLU A 87 6.29 8.57 -13.47
CA GLU A 87 7.10 7.37 -13.77
C GLU A 87 7.91 6.91 -12.54
N LEU A 88 8.44 7.84 -11.73
CA LEU A 88 9.08 7.51 -10.46
C LEU A 88 8.14 6.75 -9.53
N ILE A 89 6.90 7.21 -9.37
CA ILE A 89 5.91 6.58 -8.49
C ILE A 89 5.53 5.19 -9.01
N ILE A 90 5.34 5.02 -10.32
CA ILE A 90 5.08 3.71 -10.92
C ILE A 90 6.24 2.76 -10.61
N ILE A 91 7.47 3.17 -10.87
CA ILE A 91 8.66 2.33 -10.73
C ILE A 91 8.83 1.89 -9.27
N TYR A 92 8.75 2.83 -8.33
CA TYR A 92 9.02 2.54 -6.92
C TYR A 92 7.84 1.96 -6.14
N SER A 93 6.59 2.15 -6.59
CA SER A 93 5.43 1.47 -5.97
C SER A 93 5.49 -0.06 -6.12
N SER A 94 6.16 -0.55 -7.18
CA SER A 94 6.34 -1.98 -7.44
C SER A 94 7.49 -2.62 -6.65
N LYS A 95 8.39 -1.82 -6.06
CA LYS A 95 9.52 -2.32 -5.27
C LYS A 95 9.14 -2.53 -3.80
N LYS A 96 9.57 -3.66 -3.24
CA LYS A 96 9.32 -4.04 -1.84
C LYS A 96 10.53 -3.79 -0.93
N THR A 97 11.19 -2.65 -1.08
CA THR A 97 12.39 -2.29 -0.31
C THR A 97 12.08 -1.22 0.74
N TRP A 98 10.96 -1.37 1.45
CA TRP A 98 10.51 -0.42 2.47
C TRP A 98 11.10 -0.80 3.84
N GLU A 99 11.86 0.12 4.44
CA GLU A 99 12.58 -0.15 5.70
C GLU A 99 11.82 0.35 6.94
N SER A 100 10.96 1.35 6.78
CA SER A 100 10.24 1.94 7.90
C SER A 100 8.90 2.54 7.52
N SER A 101 7.99 2.63 8.50
CA SER A 101 6.69 3.29 8.34
C SER A 101 6.85 4.77 7.98
N LYS A 102 7.92 5.42 8.49
CA LYS A 102 8.25 6.81 8.18
C LYS A 102 8.58 7.00 6.70
N GLN A 103 9.45 6.15 6.14
CA GLN A 103 9.79 6.17 4.72
C GLN A 103 8.55 5.96 3.83
N VAL A 104 7.70 5.01 4.20
CA VAL A 104 6.44 4.75 3.47
C VAL A 104 5.53 5.97 3.54
N ALA A 105 5.38 6.59 4.72
CA ALA A 105 4.57 7.79 4.88
C ALA A 105 5.09 8.95 4.02
N GLU A 106 6.41 9.19 4.01
CA GLU A 106 7.05 10.21 3.16
C GLU A 106 6.77 9.98 1.68
N PHE A 107 6.93 8.74 1.21
CA PHE A 107 6.63 8.36 -0.18
C PHE A 107 5.15 8.57 -0.53
N LEU A 108 4.23 8.10 0.32
CA LEU A 108 2.79 8.26 0.09
C LEU A 108 2.37 9.74 0.12
N SER A 109 3.00 10.57 0.96
CA SER A 109 2.79 12.02 0.94
C SER A 109 3.23 12.65 -0.37
N LEU A 110 4.36 12.21 -0.95
CA LEU A 110 4.79 12.63 -2.28
C LEU A 110 3.72 12.28 -3.34
N VAL A 111 3.18 11.06 -3.31
CA VAL A 111 2.10 10.66 -4.23
C VAL A 111 0.86 11.54 -4.06
N ILE A 112 0.44 11.82 -2.82
CA ILE A 112 -0.75 12.63 -2.55
C ILE A 112 -0.56 14.08 -3.06
N SER A 113 0.65 14.62 -3.00
CA SER A 113 0.94 15.96 -3.53
C SER A 113 0.87 16.04 -5.06
N SER A 114 1.02 14.90 -5.75
CA SER A 114 1.03 14.75 -7.22
C SER A 114 -0.10 13.85 -7.73
N LYS A 115 -1.18 13.79 -6.94
CA LYS A 115 -2.25 12.80 -7.09
C LYS A 115 -2.99 12.90 -8.42
N ASN A 116 -3.22 14.13 -8.89
CA ASN A 116 -3.94 14.35 -10.14
C ASN A 116 -3.14 13.77 -11.30
N GLU A 117 -1.82 13.93 -11.28
CA GLU A 117 -0.89 13.54 -12.32
C GLU A 117 -0.72 12.02 -12.39
N VAL A 118 -0.63 11.37 -11.24
CA VAL A 118 -0.39 9.92 -11.10
C VAL A 118 -1.58 9.08 -11.56
N PHE A 119 -2.80 9.60 -11.38
CA PHE A 119 -4.02 8.80 -11.60
C PHE A 119 -4.82 9.22 -12.85
N ILE A 120 -4.27 10.09 -13.71
CA ILE A 120 -4.91 10.52 -14.96
C ILE A 120 -5.00 9.40 -16.00
N ASP A 121 -4.03 8.48 -16.03
CA ASP A 121 -3.94 7.47 -17.09
C ASP A 121 -4.66 6.14 -16.76
N SER A 122 -4.65 5.22 -17.72
CA SER A 122 -5.28 3.90 -17.57
C SER A 122 -4.56 2.96 -16.58
N ARG A 123 -3.27 3.21 -16.30
CA ARG A 123 -2.43 2.46 -15.33
C ARG A 123 -2.71 2.90 -13.90
N GLY A 124 -3.21 4.13 -13.72
CA GLY A 124 -3.47 4.75 -12.42
C GLY A 124 -4.20 3.88 -11.42
N TYR A 125 -5.19 3.07 -11.84
CA TYR A 125 -5.92 2.21 -10.90
C TYR A 125 -5.05 1.09 -10.29
N GLN A 126 -4.16 0.47 -11.06
CA GLN A 126 -3.29 -0.58 -10.52
C GLN A 126 -2.30 0.01 -9.51
N VAL A 127 -1.77 1.19 -9.82
CA VAL A 127 -0.89 1.95 -8.94
C VAL A 127 -1.63 2.36 -7.66
N GLU A 128 -2.86 2.86 -7.79
CA GLU A 128 -3.73 3.25 -6.67
C GLU A 128 -3.97 2.07 -5.72
N GLU A 129 -4.36 0.92 -6.26
CA GLU A 129 -4.58 -0.30 -5.49
C GLU A 129 -3.30 -0.74 -4.75
N GLN A 130 -2.15 -0.72 -5.43
CA GLN A 130 -0.86 -1.08 -4.82
C GLN A 130 -0.48 -0.14 -3.68
N LEU A 131 -0.62 1.17 -3.88
CA LEU A 131 -0.30 2.17 -2.86
C LEU A 131 -1.25 2.11 -1.67
N VAL A 132 -2.54 1.85 -1.89
CA VAL A 132 -3.53 1.64 -0.82
C VAL A 132 -3.19 0.38 -0.02
N LYS A 133 -2.81 -0.71 -0.69
CA LYS A 133 -2.37 -1.94 -0.01
C LYS A 133 -1.12 -1.70 0.81
N LEU A 134 -0.11 -1.03 0.24
CA LEU A 134 1.12 -0.65 0.93
C LEU A 134 0.83 0.19 2.18
N ALA A 135 -0.03 1.21 2.06
CA ALA A 135 -0.43 2.04 3.18
C ALA A 135 -1.08 1.21 4.30
N CYS A 136 -1.93 0.25 3.94
CA CYS A 136 -2.59 -0.63 4.92
C CYS A 136 -1.61 -1.62 5.56
N GLU A 137 -0.65 -2.17 4.82
CA GLU A 137 0.41 -3.05 5.36
C GLU A 137 1.21 -2.36 6.47
N TRP A 138 1.45 -1.07 6.31
CA TRP A 138 2.17 -0.22 7.27
C TRP A 138 1.27 0.51 8.28
N ASN A 139 -0.02 0.17 8.35
CA ASN A 139 -1.02 0.78 9.24
C ASN A 139 -1.23 2.30 9.05
N LEU A 140 -0.96 2.82 7.86
CA LEU A 140 -1.11 4.24 7.48
C LEU A 140 -2.51 4.53 6.90
N PHE A 141 -3.56 4.21 7.65
CA PHE A 141 -4.94 4.23 7.14
C PHE A 141 -5.44 5.61 6.71
N ALA A 142 -4.97 6.69 7.34
CA ALA A 142 -5.33 8.05 6.93
C ALA A 142 -4.79 8.35 5.52
N LEU A 143 -3.51 8.02 5.27
CA LEU A 143 -2.88 8.16 3.96
C LEU A 143 -3.55 7.23 2.93
N ALA A 144 -3.91 6.00 3.32
CA ALA A 144 -4.65 5.07 2.46
C ALA A 144 -5.95 5.68 1.92
N LYS A 145 -6.74 6.35 2.79
CA LYS A 145 -7.97 7.05 2.39
C LYS A 145 -7.68 8.26 1.50
N SER A 146 -6.63 9.02 1.83
CA SER A 146 -6.22 10.18 1.05
C SER A 146 -5.75 9.83 -0.37
N LEU A 147 -5.31 8.60 -0.62
CA LEU A 147 -4.89 8.13 -1.95
C LEU A 147 -6.07 7.87 -2.91
N LEU A 148 -7.27 7.64 -2.40
CA LEU A 148 -8.42 7.26 -3.24
C LEU A 148 -8.86 8.42 -4.13
N VAL A 149 -8.73 8.31 -5.45
CA VAL A 149 -9.23 9.29 -6.43
C VAL A 149 -10.55 8.79 -6.99
N SER A 150 -11.56 9.66 -7.03
CA SER A 150 -12.89 9.29 -7.52
C SER A 150 -13.08 9.68 -8.98
N PRO A 151 -12.89 8.72 -9.91
CA PRO A 151 -13.73 8.68 -11.11
C PRO A 151 -14.53 7.36 -11.23
N LYS A 152 -14.26 6.34 -10.40
CA LYS A 152 -14.83 4.98 -10.54
C LYS A 152 -15.38 4.43 -9.22
N ARG A 153 -16.58 4.89 -8.82
CA ARG A 153 -17.25 4.58 -7.54
C ARG A 153 -17.16 3.12 -7.08
N LYS A 154 -17.40 2.14 -7.97
CA LYS A 154 -17.35 0.70 -7.60
C LYS A 154 -15.97 0.24 -7.10
N LYS A 155 -14.91 0.74 -7.75
CA LYS A 155 -13.52 0.38 -7.42
C LYS A 155 -13.05 1.07 -6.15
N GLU A 156 -13.49 2.30 -5.95
CA GLU A 156 -13.26 3.04 -4.72
C GLU A 156 -13.94 2.37 -3.51
N GLU A 157 -15.19 1.92 -3.66
CA GLU A 157 -15.92 1.18 -2.61
C GLU A 157 -15.18 -0.11 -2.21
N GLU A 158 -14.63 -0.84 -3.17
CA GLU A 158 -13.81 -2.04 -2.91
C GLU A 158 -12.58 -1.70 -2.04
N LEU A 159 -11.83 -0.66 -2.41
CA LEU A 159 -10.66 -0.23 -1.66
C LEU A 159 -11.02 0.34 -0.27
N LEU A 160 -12.12 1.08 -0.15
CA LEU A 160 -12.62 1.56 1.14
C LEU A 160 -13.01 0.41 2.08
N ASN A 161 -13.65 -0.62 1.54
CA ASN A 161 -13.98 -1.84 2.29
C ASN A 161 -12.70 -2.54 2.76
N TYR A 162 -11.70 -2.67 1.88
CA TYR A 162 -10.40 -3.23 2.22
C TYR A 162 -9.71 -2.45 3.36
N ILE A 163 -9.64 -1.12 3.28
CA ILE A 163 -9.06 -0.26 4.33
C ILE A 163 -9.78 -0.49 5.66
N SER A 164 -11.12 -0.51 5.63
CA SER A 164 -11.95 -0.65 6.84
C SER A 164 -11.74 -2.01 7.51
N GLU A 165 -11.62 -3.09 6.74
CA GLU A 165 -11.33 -4.41 7.25
C GLU A 165 -9.93 -4.48 7.90
N LYS A 166 -8.91 -3.90 7.26
CA LYS A 166 -7.54 -3.87 7.79
C LYS A 166 -7.41 -3.06 9.08
N ASP A 167 -8.07 -1.91 9.15
CA ASP A 167 -8.11 -1.09 10.37
C ASP A 167 -8.79 -1.83 11.53
N LEU A 168 -9.90 -2.54 11.25
CA LEU A 168 -10.60 -3.34 12.26
C LEU A 168 -9.74 -4.51 12.76
N GLN A 169 -9.05 -5.22 11.86
CA GLN A 169 -8.09 -6.26 12.24
C GLN A 169 -6.95 -5.71 13.12
N ASN A 170 -6.42 -4.54 12.79
CA ASN A 170 -5.37 -3.90 13.58
C ASN A 170 -5.85 -3.51 14.99
N LYS A 171 -7.02 -2.88 15.10
CA LYS A 171 -7.65 -2.53 16.39
C LYS A 171 -7.90 -3.75 17.26
N LEU A 172 -8.35 -4.87 16.67
CA LEU A 172 -8.52 -6.12 17.41
C LEU A 172 -7.19 -6.66 17.95
N LYS A 173 -6.13 -6.69 17.13
CA LYS A 173 -4.79 -7.12 17.56
C LYS A 173 -4.23 -6.26 18.70
N GLN A 174 -4.44 -4.94 18.65
CA GLN A 174 -4.06 -4.03 19.72
C GLN A 174 -4.85 -4.32 21.01
N SER A 175 -6.16 -4.55 20.90
CA SER A 175 -6.99 -4.88 22.06
C SER A 175 -6.71 -6.26 22.68
N LEU A 176 -6.08 -7.17 21.91
CA LEU A 176 -5.71 -8.51 22.32
C LEU A 176 -4.26 -8.63 22.82
N SER A 177 -3.44 -7.57 22.66
CA SER A 177 -2.05 -7.56 23.16
C SER A 177 -2.03 -7.29 24.67
N PRO A 178 -1.52 -8.20 25.52
CA PRO A 178 -1.63 -8.07 26.98
C PRO A 178 -0.78 -6.98 27.65
N ASP A 179 0.08 -6.26 26.92
CA ASP A 179 1.17 -5.47 27.52
C ASP A 179 0.92 -3.95 27.61
N MET A 180 -0.33 -3.50 27.68
CA MET A 180 -0.64 -2.18 28.24
C MET A 180 -1.32 -2.31 29.60
N LEU A 181 -0.66 -3.02 30.52
CA LEU A 181 -0.91 -2.84 31.95
C LEU A 181 -0.24 -1.54 32.40
N PRO A 182 -0.97 -0.51 32.86
CA PRO A 182 -0.33 0.56 33.60
C PRO A 182 0.32 -0.06 34.84
N ARG A 183 1.57 0.35 35.11
CA ARG A 183 2.33 0.00 36.32
C ARG A 183 1.41 0.04 37.54
N ASN A 184 1.31 -1.11 38.20
CA ASN A 184 0.72 -1.23 39.53
C ASN A 184 1.52 -0.37 40.50
N ASP A 185 0.96 0.77 40.89
CA ASP A 185 1.14 1.26 42.26
C ASP A 185 -0.10 0.87 43.06
N ALA A 186 0.15 0.06 44.07
CA ALA A 186 -0.83 -0.50 44.97
C ALA A 186 -1.67 0.59 45.64
N THR A 187 -2.99 0.42 45.68
CA THR A 187 -3.67 0.07 46.93
C THR A 187 -5.18 -0.06 46.75
N ASN A 188 -5.68 -1.17 47.28
CA ASN A 188 -6.99 -1.33 47.90
C ASN A 188 -8.26 -1.51 47.07
N LYS A 189 -8.83 -2.70 47.36
CA LYS A 189 -10.23 -3.14 47.30
C LYS A 189 -10.66 -3.68 45.94
N GLY A 190 -10.80 -5.00 45.92
CA GLY A 190 -11.41 -5.70 44.82
C GLY A 190 -12.82 -5.21 44.57
N ASP A 191 -13.21 -5.20 43.30
CA ASP A 191 -14.56 -5.47 42.86
C ASP A 191 -14.59 -5.67 41.35
N THR A 192 -15.07 -6.84 40.95
CA THR A 192 -15.66 -7.18 39.64
C THR A 192 -14.92 -6.75 38.37
N PHE A 193 -14.23 -7.70 37.76
CA PHE A 193 -13.88 -7.70 36.33
C PHE A 193 -15.16 -7.45 35.52
N THR A 194 -15.31 -6.25 34.93
CA THR A 194 -16.55 -5.82 34.28
C THR A 194 -16.72 -6.50 32.93
N LEU A 195 -17.35 -7.68 32.95
CA LEU A 195 -17.89 -8.42 31.79
C LEU A 195 -18.77 -7.55 30.86
N LYS A 196 -19.30 -6.42 31.35
CA LYS A 196 -20.17 -5.51 30.59
C LYS A 196 -19.52 -4.93 29.33
N GLY A 197 -18.21 -4.64 29.37
CA GLY A 197 -17.50 -4.10 28.20
C GLY A 197 -17.35 -5.12 27.08
N PHE A 198 -16.94 -6.34 27.44
CA PHE A 198 -16.80 -7.46 26.51
C PHE A 198 -18.13 -7.90 25.91
N THR A 199 -19.19 -7.97 26.71
CA THR A 199 -20.52 -8.36 26.19
C THR A 199 -21.07 -7.36 25.20
N ASN A 200 -20.81 -6.06 25.38
CA ASN A 200 -21.27 -5.00 24.47
C ASN A 200 -20.53 -5.02 23.13
N ILE A 201 -19.22 -5.30 23.15
CA ILE A 201 -18.42 -5.38 21.92
C ILE A 201 -18.78 -6.64 21.13
N ILE A 202 -18.96 -7.78 21.81
CA ILE A 202 -19.35 -9.04 21.18
C ILE A 202 -20.77 -8.92 20.60
N THR A 203 -21.74 -8.32 21.30
CA THR A 203 -23.09 -8.12 20.74
C THR A 203 -23.09 -7.16 19.55
N LYS A 204 -22.25 -6.11 19.56
CA LYS A 204 -22.12 -5.20 18.42
C LYS A 204 -21.52 -5.90 17.20
N LEU A 205 -20.47 -6.69 17.36
CA LEU A 205 -19.87 -7.51 16.30
C LEU A 205 -20.84 -8.57 15.78
N PHE A 206 -21.56 -9.26 16.68
CA PHE A 206 -22.53 -10.28 16.30
C PHE A 206 -23.71 -9.67 15.53
N SER A 207 -24.19 -8.48 15.92
CA SER A 207 -25.25 -7.76 15.21
C SER A 207 -24.84 -7.34 13.80
N GLN A 208 -23.57 -6.94 13.62
CA GLN A 208 -23.02 -6.53 12.33
C GLN A 208 -22.80 -7.73 11.41
N LEU A 209 -22.31 -8.85 11.95
CA LEU A 209 -22.17 -10.12 11.23
C LEU A 209 -23.53 -10.73 10.86
N SER A 210 -24.50 -10.72 11.78
CA SER A 210 -25.84 -11.25 11.52
C SER A 210 -26.59 -10.43 10.47
N ALA A 211 -26.40 -9.11 10.44
CA ALA A 211 -26.97 -8.24 9.41
C ALA A 211 -26.36 -8.49 8.03
N LYS A 212 -25.07 -8.84 7.96
CA LYS A 212 -24.35 -9.07 6.70
C LYS A 212 -24.59 -10.47 6.11
N ILE A 213 -24.93 -11.45 6.94
CA ILE A 213 -25.07 -12.85 6.54
C ILE A 213 -26.55 -13.23 6.27
N GLY A 214 -27.53 -12.37 6.59
CA GLY A 214 -28.94 -12.62 6.27
C GLY A 214 -29.56 -13.85 6.96
N LEU A 215 -28.88 -14.42 7.96
CA LEU A 215 -29.18 -15.74 8.52
C LEU A 215 -30.19 -15.73 9.69
N LEU A 216 -30.72 -14.58 10.07
CA LEU A 216 -31.63 -14.46 11.23
C LEU A 216 -32.87 -13.63 10.92
N ARG A 217 -33.51 -13.87 9.77
CA ARG A 217 -34.79 -13.21 9.51
C ARG A 217 -35.99 -13.87 10.20
N ASN A 218 -35.87 -15.04 10.83
CA ASN A 218 -36.96 -15.64 11.62
C ASN A 218 -36.44 -16.71 12.59
N ILE A 219 -35.96 -16.33 13.77
CA ILE A 219 -35.97 -17.25 14.91
C ILE A 219 -36.81 -16.60 16.02
N PRO A 220 -37.99 -17.17 16.35
CA PRO A 220 -38.83 -16.63 17.40
C PRO A 220 -38.09 -16.74 18.74
N THR A 221 -38.06 -15.63 19.46
CA THR A 221 -37.49 -15.44 20.79
C THR A 221 -38.27 -16.24 21.83
N TRP A 222 -37.99 -17.54 21.96
CA TRP A 222 -38.63 -18.41 22.95
C TRP A 222 -37.64 -19.20 23.82
N PHE A 223 -36.34 -18.84 23.82
CA PHE A 223 -35.35 -19.53 24.64
C PHE A 223 -34.85 -18.69 25.83
N PRO A 224 -34.87 -19.22 27.07
CA PRO A 224 -34.35 -18.53 28.25
C PRO A 224 -32.84 -18.25 28.12
N ARG A 225 -32.39 -17.14 28.73
CA ARG A 225 -31.05 -16.53 28.63
C ARG A 225 -29.83 -17.48 28.73
N TYR A 226 -29.98 -18.65 29.34
CA TYR A 226 -28.90 -19.64 29.47
C TYR A 226 -28.64 -20.47 28.20
N TYR A 227 -29.62 -20.62 27.31
CA TYR A 227 -29.47 -21.41 26.08
C TYR A 227 -28.81 -20.64 24.93
N ASN A 228 -28.76 -19.30 24.99
CA ASN A 228 -28.05 -18.49 23.99
C ASN A 228 -26.53 -18.78 23.99
N LEU A 229 -25.94 -19.02 25.16
CA LEU A 229 -24.53 -19.38 25.26
C LEU A 229 -24.26 -20.78 24.69
N LEU A 230 -25.17 -21.72 24.92
CA LEU A 230 -25.07 -23.09 24.42
C LEU A 230 -25.25 -23.14 22.90
N PHE A 231 -26.12 -22.30 22.35
CA PHE A 231 -26.31 -22.14 20.90
C PHE A 231 -25.13 -21.43 20.23
N ILE A 232 -24.59 -20.38 20.86
CA ILE A 232 -23.35 -19.72 20.40
C ILE A 232 -22.19 -20.72 20.41
N PHE A 233 -22.05 -21.51 21.48
CA PHE A 233 -21.03 -22.55 21.57
C PHE A 233 -21.21 -23.61 20.47
N PHE A 234 -22.43 -24.11 20.26
CA PHE A 234 -22.70 -25.05 19.17
C PHE A 234 -22.39 -24.44 17.81
N ALA A 235 -22.84 -23.22 17.52
CA ALA A 235 -22.54 -22.54 16.26
C ALA A 235 -21.03 -22.34 16.05
N LEU A 236 -20.27 -22.04 17.11
CA LEU A 236 -18.82 -21.92 17.07
C LEU A 236 -18.15 -23.28 16.77
N VAL A 237 -18.65 -24.36 17.38
CA VAL A 237 -18.21 -25.74 17.11
C VAL A 237 -18.54 -26.13 15.66
N THR A 238 -19.74 -25.82 15.15
CA THR A 238 -20.10 -26.15 13.76
C THR A 238 -19.27 -25.35 12.75
N ILE A 239 -18.93 -24.10 13.04
CA ILE A 239 -18.02 -23.29 12.21
C ILE A 239 -16.60 -23.87 12.25
N LEU A 240 -16.10 -24.26 13.42
CA LEU A 240 -14.80 -24.93 13.56
C LEU A 240 -14.75 -26.26 12.78
N PHE A 241 -15.82 -27.06 12.80
CA PHE A 241 -15.91 -28.28 12.01
C PHE A 241 -16.03 -28.01 10.50
N LYS A 242 -16.74 -26.96 10.08
CA LYS A 242 -16.80 -26.58 8.66
C LYS A 242 -15.45 -26.09 8.14
N ILE A 243 -14.72 -25.31 8.93
CA ILE A 243 -13.36 -24.88 8.58
C ILE A 243 -12.44 -26.10 8.51
N LYS A 244 -12.55 -27.06 9.44
CA LYS A 244 -11.77 -28.29 9.40
C LYS A 244 -12.11 -29.18 8.19
N GLY A 245 -13.37 -29.23 7.76
CA GLY A 245 -13.80 -29.96 6.56
C GLY A 245 -13.29 -29.34 5.25
N VAL A 246 -13.18 -28.01 5.18
CA VAL A 246 -12.62 -27.31 4.00
C VAL A 246 -11.10 -27.46 3.89
N PHE A 247 -10.39 -27.76 4.99
CA PHE A 247 -8.93 -27.97 5.00
C PHE A 247 -8.49 -29.44 4.91
N PHE A 248 -9.42 -30.41 4.92
CA PHE A 248 -9.10 -31.85 4.85
C PHE A 248 -9.65 -32.57 3.60
N GLU A 249 -10.24 -31.85 2.65
CA GLU A 249 -10.42 -32.32 1.26
C GLU A 249 -9.41 -31.62 0.32
N THR A 250 -8.13 -31.93 0.49
CA THR A 250 -7.09 -31.88 -0.55
C THR A 250 -6.01 -32.88 -0.20
#